data_AF-A0A178EIF5-F1
#
_entry.id   AF-A0A178EIF5-F1
#
_cell.length_a   1.000
_cell.length_b   1.000
_cell.length_c   1.000
_cell.angle_alpha   90.00
_cell.angle_beta   90.00
_cell.angle_gamma   90.00
#
_symmetry.space_group_name_H-M   'P 1'
#
loop_
_entity.id
_entity.type
_entity.pdbx_description
1 polymer ?
#
loop_
_entity_poly.entity_id
_entity_poly.type
_entity_poly.pdbx_seq_one_letter_code
_entity_poly.pdbx_strand_id
1 'polypeptide(L)'
;LRFLRRCNIFLTDSASNFRIPQLQQQYDLVAARPTDERTLQQACQSLDVDIISLDLTRKFEKHFKFPMLGAAIARGIKFELCYSQGLLSTDPMAKRNLISNATQLIRVTRGRGLIFSSEAKSVLGIRAPSDVINLASVWGLGAERGKDGLAKEPRSVVEYARLKRQSFKGIVDIVYGGEKPVAVAKPKQGPEGKAGKNPNGKRAGDNPESIPIRQSEEEKPISKRQQKRNKKAKLDETS
;
A
#
# COMPACT_ATOMS: atom_id res chain seq x y z
N LEU A 1 0.40 10.17 -11.71
CA LEU A 1 -0.79 9.30 -11.45
C LEU A 1 -0.41 7.87 -11.81
N ARG A 2 -0.79 6.88 -10.99
CA ARG A 2 -0.58 5.45 -11.27
C ARG A 2 -1.93 4.81 -11.54
N PHE A 3 -2.12 4.26 -12.73
CA PHE A 3 -3.34 3.53 -13.09
C PHE A 3 -3.12 2.04 -12.86
N LEU A 4 -4.10 1.39 -12.24
CA LEU A 4 -4.11 -0.05 -11.99
C LEU A 4 -5.32 -0.67 -12.68
N ARG A 5 -5.16 -1.88 -13.18
CA ARG A 5 -6.22 -2.62 -13.87
C ARG A 5 -6.89 -3.57 -12.89
N ARG A 6 -8.18 -3.40 -12.66
CA ARG A 6 -8.98 -4.27 -11.81
C ARG A 6 -9.96 -5.09 -12.64
N CYS A 7 -10.05 -6.39 -12.38
CA CYS A 7 -11.11 -7.25 -12.89
C CYS A 7 -12.19 -7.42 -11.81
N ASN A 8 -13.48 -7.24 -12.17
CA ASN A 8 -14.60 -7.47 -11.27
C ASN A 8 -15.43 -8.66 -11.79
N ILE A 9 -15.51 -9.73 -11.00
CA ILE A 9 -16.16 -10.98 -11.38
C ILE A 9 -17.51 -11.05 -10.67
N PHE A 10 -18.61 -11.08 -11.45
CA PHE A 10 -19.93 -11.33 -10.88
C PHE A 10 -20.08 -12.81 -10.56
N LEU A 11 -20.25 -13.12 -9.27
CA LEU A 11 -20.42 -14.50 -8.83
C LEU A 11 -21.91 -14.84 -8.90
N THR A 12 -22.29 -15.63 -9.90
CA THR A 12 -23.67 -16.14 -10.06
C THR A 12 -23.81 -17.59 -9.59
N ASP A 13 -22.73 -18.35 -9.57
CA ASP A 13 -22.69 -19.73 -9.10
C ASP A 13 -21.32 -20.06 -8.48
N SER A 14 -21.29 -21.12 -7.68
CA SER A 14 -20.11 -21.58 -6.98
C SER A 14 -19.13 -22.38 -7.84
N ALA A 15 -19.57 -23.04 -8.91
CA ALA A 15 -18.74 -23.99 -9.65
C ALA A 15 -17.83 -23.34 -10.71
N SER A 16 -18.13 -22.13 -11.17
CA SER A 16 -17.49 -21.52 -12.35
C SER A 16 -16.22 -20.71 -12.07
N ASN A 17 -15.76 -20.64 -10.82
CA ASN A 17 -14.74 -19.67 -10.38
C ASN A 17 -13.28 -20.17 -10.50
N PHE A 18 -13.01 -21.22 -11.27
CA PHE A 18 -11.69 -21.86 -11.37
C PHE A 18 -10.62 -21.01 -12.09
N ARG A 19 -11.02 -19.98 -12.84
CA ARG A 19 -10.11 -19.14 -13.63
C ARG A 19 -9.49 -17.95 -12.87
N ILE A 20 -9.78 -17.82 -11.58
CA ILE A 20 -9.28 -16.71 -10.75
C ILE A 20 -7.74 -16.61 -10.75
N PRO A 21 -6.97 -17.71 -10.61
CA PRO A 21 -5.51 -17.63 -10.64
C PRO A 21 -4.95 -17.06 -11.95
N GLN A 22 -5.55 -17.41 -13.09
CA GLN A 22 -5.16 -16.88 -14.39
C GLN A 22 -5.46 -15.37 -14.49
N LEU A 23 -6.59 -14.92 -13.93
CA LEU A 23 -6.94 -13.49 -13.89
C LEU A 23 -5.99 -12.71 -12.99
N GLN A 24 -5.55 -13.28 -11.86
CA GLN A 24 -4.58 -12.65 -10.97
C GLN A 24 -3.24 -12.37 -11.65
N GLN A 25 -2.86 -13.13 -12.70
CA GLN A 25 -1.62 -12.86 -13.46
C GLN A 25 -1.78 -11.70 -14.45
N GLN A 26 -3.00 -11.45 -14.94
CA GLN A 26 -3.26 -10.46 -15.99
C GLN A 26 -3.65 -9.08 -15.45
N TYR A 27 -4.27 -9.04 -14.27
CA TYR A 27 -4.80 -7.82 -13.65
C TYR A 27 -4.05 -7.44 -12.38
N ASP A 28 -4.10 -6.16 -12.03
CA ASP A 28 -3.48 -5.63 -10.81
C ASP A 28 -4.29 -5.93 -9.55
N LEU A 29 -5.62 -6.09 -9.69
CA LEU A 29 -6.53 -6.45 -8.62
C LEU A 29 -7.63 -7.36 -9.17
N VAL A 30 -8.03 -8.36 -8.39
CA VAL A 30 -9.21 -9.18 -8.67
C VAL A 30 -10.24 -8.96 -7.59
N ALA A 31 -11.43 -8.52 -7.99
CA ALA A 31 -12.57 -8.35 -7.12
C ALA A 31 -13.68 -9.34 -7.46
N ALA A 32 -14.37 -9.83 -6.43
CA ALA A 32 -15.59 -10.59 -6.57
C ALA A 32 -16.80 -9.74 -6.20
N ARG A 33 -17.86 -9.84 -7.01
CA ARG A 33 -19.16 -9.21 -6.75
C ARG A 33 -20.22 -10.32 -6.55
N PRO A 34 -20.44 -10.76 -5.30
CA PRO A 34 -21.45 -11.77 -5.00
C PRO A 34 -22.86 -11.21 -5.22
N THR A 35 -23.75 -12.03 -5.77
CA THR A 35 -25.15 -11.66 -6.01
C THR A 35 -26.12 -12.21 -4.97
N ASP A 36 -25.71 -13.22 -4.20
CA ASP A 36 -26.52 -13.89 -3.18
C ASP A 36 -25.70 -14.23 -1.92
N GLU A 37 -26.34 -14.78 -0.89
CA GLU A 37 -25.64 -15.16 0.36
C GLU A 37 -24.67 -16.33 0.14
N ARG A 38 -24.97 -17.25 -0.79
CA ARG A 38 -24.15 -18.43 -1.05
C ARG A 38 -22.81 -18.06 -1.68
N THR A 39 -22.85 -17.24 -2.70
CA THR A 39 -21.67 -16.70 -3.40
C THR A 39 -20.89 -15.75 -2.50
N LEU A 40 -21.57 -14.97 -1.63
CA LEU A 40 -20.90 -14.18 -0.60
C LEU A 40 -20.14 -15.06 0.39
N GLN A 41 -20.78 -16.12 0.90
CA GLN A 41 -20.14 -17.05 1.82
C GLN A 41 -18.91 -17.70 1.18
N GLN A 42 -19.02 -18.15 -0.06
CA GLN A 42 -17.90 -18.71 -0.81
C GLN A 42 -16.78 -17.70 -1.01
N ALA A 43 -17.12 -16.44 -1.36
CA ALA A 43 -16.15 -15.37 -1.52
C ALA A 43 -15.37 -15.10 -0.23
N CYS A 44 -16.04 -15.18 0.92
CA CYS A 44 -15.39 -15.00 2.21
C CYS A 44 -14.55 -16.20 2.67
N GLN A 45 -14.95 -17.43 2.32
CA GLN A 45 -14.36 -18.65 2.86
C GLN A 45 -13.22 -19.21 1.99
N SER A 46 -13.42 -19.31 0.68
CA SER A 46 -12.53 -20.09 -0.19
C SER A 46 -11.91 -19.30 -1.35
N LEU A 47 -12.60 -18.32 -1.93
CA LEU A 47 -12.08 -17.62 -3.11
C LEU A 47 -10.82 -16.80 -2.78
N ASP A 48 -9.82 -16.86 -3.66
CA ASP A 48 -8.62 -16.03 -3.57
C ASP A 48 -8.79 -14.73 -4.38
N VAL A 49 -9.51 -13.79 -3.78
CA VAL A 49 -9.74 -12.44 -4.34
C VAL A 49 -9.19 -11.38 -3.40
N ASP A 50 -8.92 -10.20 -3.92
CA ASP A 50 -8.38 -9.09 -3.13
C ASP A 50 -9.48 -8.25 -2.48
N ILE A 51 -10.60 -8.09 -3.20
CA ILE A 51 -11.73 -7.23 -2.82
C ILE A 51 -13.04 -8.01 -3.00
N ILE A 52 -13.95 -7.86 -2.04
CA ILE A 52 -15.36 -8.25 -2.19
C ILE A 52 -16.17 -6.96 -2.36
N SER A 53 -16.67 -6.74 -3.57
CA SER A 53 -17.47 -5.58 -3.96
C SER A 53 -18.96 -5.88 -3.74
N LEU A 54 -19.59 -5.22 -2.77
CA LEU A 54 -20.97 -5.50 -2.42
C LEU A 54 -21.93 -4.50 -3.10
N ASP A 55 -22.96 -5.02 -3.74
CA ASP A 55 -24.10 -4.19 -4.17
C ASP A 55 -25.04 -3.94 -2.98
N LEU A 56 -24.76 -2.87 -2.23
CA LEU A 56 -25.56 -2.52 -1.05
C LEU A 56 -26.91 -1.89 -1.40
N THR A 57 -27.21 -1.61 -2.67
CA THR A 57 -28.50 -1.03 -3.08
C THR A 57 -29.62 -2.06 -3.13
N ARG A 58 -29.28 -3.35 -3.15
CA ARG A 58 -30.23 -4.46 -3.17
C ARG A 58 -30.53 -4.94 -1.76
N LYS A 59 -31.68 -5.59 -1.59
CA LYS A 59 -32.02 -6.28 -0.35
C LYS A 59 -31.24 -7.60 -0.29
N PHE A 60 -30.45 -7.79 0.75
CA PHE A 60 -29.90 -9.12 1.07
C PHE A 60 -30.97 -9.95 1.77
N GLU A 61 -31.17 -11.19 1.34
CA GLU A 61 -32.18 -12.09 1.92
C GLU A 61 -31.93 -12.37 3.41
N LYS A 62 -30.65 -12.45 3.79
CA LYS A 62 -30.21 -12.62 5.16
C LYS A 62 -29.21 -11.55 5.57
N HIS A 63 -29.12 -11.38 6.88
CA HIS A 63 -28.20 -10.48 7.55
C HIS A 63 -26.74 -10.92 7.41
N PHE A 64 -25.82 -9.94 7.32
CA PHE A 64 -24.39 -10.22 7.37
C PHE A 64 -23.99 -10.89 8.70
N LYS A 65 -23.17 -11.94 8.61
CA LYS A 65 -22.70 -12.74 9.76
C LYS A 65 -21.25 -12.43 10.09
N PHE A 66 -20.95 -12.21 11.38
CA PHE A 66 -19.59 -11.90 11.85
C PHE A 66 -18.55 -12.97 11.48
N PRO A 67 -18.79 -14.28 11.68
CA PRO A 67 -17.78 -15.30 11.33
C PRO A 67 -17.45 -15.30 9.84
N MET A 68 -18.44 -15.06 8.99
CA MET A 68 -18.28 -15.01 7.54
C MET A 68 -17.40 -13.83 7.11
N LEU A 69 -17.77 -12.60 7.48
CA LEU A 69 -16.99 -11.42 7.07
C LEU A 69 -15.64 -11.35 7.78
N GLY A 70 -15.59 -11.80 9.04
CA GLY A 70 -14.37 -11.87 9.84
C GLY A 70 -13.32 -12.80 9.22
N ALA A 71 -13.73 -13.94 8.67
CA ALA A 71 -12.83 -14.87 7.98
C ALA A 71 -12.17 -14.23 6.75
N ALA A 72 -12.94 -13.49 5.94
CA ALA A 72 -12.41 -12.75 4.79
C ALA A 72 -11.39 -11.68 5.22
N ILE A 73 -11.70 -10.91 6.25
CA ILE A 73 -10.82 -9.86 6.79
C ILE A 73 -9.52 -10.46 7.34
N ALA A 74 -9.60 -11.59 8.04
CA ALA A 74 -8.43 -12.29 8.57
C ALA A 74 -7.47 -12.77 7.47
N ARG A 75 -8.02 -13.10 6.29
CA ARG A 75 -7.25 -13.43 5.07
C ARG A 75 -6.69 -12.22 4.33
N GLY A 76 -6.94 -11.00 4.80
CA GLY A 76 -6.49 -9.77 4.16
C GLY A 76 -7.41 -9.25 3.04
N ILE A 77 -8.56 -9.89 2.81
CA ILE A 77 -9.58 -9.44 1.85
C ILE A 77 -10.32 -8.24 2.43
N LYS A 78 -10.64 -7.26 1.57
CA LYS A 78 -11.40 -6.06 1.99
C LYS A 78 -12.78 -6.02 1.36
N PHE A 79 -13.73 -5.46 2.09
CA PHE A 79 -15.06 -5.18 1.58
C PHE A 79 -15.10 -3.78 1.00
N GLU A 80 -15.46 -3.69 -0.28
CA GLU A 80 -15.67 -2.42 -0.95
C GLU A 80 -17.14 -1.99 -0.82
N LEU A 81 -17.33 -0.75 -0.38
CA LEU A 81 -18.60 -0.06 -0.30
C LEU A 81 -18.64 1.02 -1.38
N CYS A 82 -19.54 0.84 -2.34
CA CYS A 82 -19.74 1.79 -3.44
C CYS A 82 -20.89 2.76 -3.14
N TYR A 83 -20.57 4.03 -2.89
CA TYR A 83 -21.56 5.00 -2.41
C TYR A 83 -22.42 5.62 -3.53
N SER A 84 -21.89 5.79 -4.74
CA SER A 84 -22.58 6.58 -5.78
C SER A 84 -23.83 5.88 -6.30
N GLN A 85 -23.86 4.54 -6.27
CA GLN A 85 -24.98 3.74 -6.77
C GLN A 85 -26.29 4.04 -6.03
N GLY A 86 -26.24 4.13 -4.70
CA GLY A 86 -27.43 4.51 -3.92
C GLY A 86 -27.64 6.03 -3.86
N LEU A 87 -26.57 6.83 -3.78
CA LEU A 87 -26.69 8.28 -3.67
C LEU A 87 -27.36 8.92 -4.89
N LEU A 88 -26.99 8.48 -6.09
CA LEU A 88 -27.55 8.98 -7.35
C LEU A 88 -28.79 8.20 -7.81
N SER A 89 -29.20 7.16 -7.09
CA SER A 89 -30.40 6.41 -7.46
C SER A 89 -31.64 7.30 -7.40
N THR A 90 -32.52 7.15 -8.38
CA THR A 90 -33.87 7.72 -8.35
C THR A 90 -34.83 6.88 -7.51
N ASP A 91 -34.50 5.60 -7.28
CA ASP A 91 -35.29 4.68 -6.46
C ASP A 91 -35.07 4.93 -4.96
N PRO A 92 -36.12 5.32 -4.19
CA PRO A 92 -36.03 5.47 -2.74
C PRO A 92 -35.70 4.17 -2.01
N MET A 93 -36.09 3.01 -2.54
CA MET A 93 -35.80 1.71 -1.92
C MET A 93 -34.30 1.39 -1.97
N ALA A 94 -33.65 1.63 -3.11
CA ALA A 94 -32.19 1.52 -3.24
C ALA A 94 -31.43 2.36 -2.19
N LYS A 95 -31.89 3.59 -1.91
CA LYS A 95 -31.29 4.46 -0.87
C LYS A 95 -31.46 3.88 0.54
N ARG A 96 -32.66 3.41 0.86
CA ARG A 96 -32.96 2.79 2.15
C ARG A 96 -32.13 1.52 2.37
N ASN A 97 -32.03 0.68 1.33
CA ASN A 97 -31.22 -0.53 1.35
C ASN A 97 -29.74 -0.19 1.56
N LEU A 98 -29.20 0.79 0.83
CA LEU A 98 -27.81 1.22 0.99
C LEU A 98 -27.52 1.60 2.44
N ILE A 99 -28.35 2.45 3.06
CA ILE A 99 -28.15 2.88 4.45
C ILE A 99 -28.22 1.69 5.40
N SER A 100 -29.26 0.85 5.28
CA SER A 100 -29.45 -0.32 6.14
C SER A 100 -28.28 -1.31 6.03
N ASN A 101 -27.90 -1.65 4.80
CA ASN A 101 -26.85 -2.62 4.53
C ASN A 101 -25.46 -2.08 4.89
N ALA A 102 -25.18 -0.79 4.64
CA ALA A 102 -23.92 -0.15 5.02
C ALA A 102 -23.74 -0.13 6.53
N THR A 103 -24.76 0.32 7.28
CA THR A 103 -24.76 0.31 8.75
C THR A 103 -24.58 -1.11 9.29
N GLN A 104 -25.25 -2.10 8.68
CA GLN A 104 -25.08 -3.50 9.07
C GLN A 104 -23.66 -4.00 8.79
N LEU A 105 -23.10 -3.73 7.62
CA LEU A 105 -21.76 -4.12 7.21
C LEU A 105 -20.73 -3.54 8.18
N ILE A 106 -20.80 -2.23 8.45
CA ILE A 106 -19.91 -1.52 9.38
C ILE A 106 -19.97 -2.13 10.78
N ARG A 107 -21.18 -2.40 11.29
CA ARG A 107 -21.38 -3.03 12.60
C ARG A 107 -20.76 -4.43 12.66
N VAL A 108 -20.98 -5.25 11.63
CA VAL A 108 -20.51 -6.64 11.60
C VAL A 108 -18.99 -6.70 11.40
N THR A 109 -18.40 -5.86 10.56
CA THR A 109 -16.93 -5.82 10.40
C THR A 109 -16.21 -5.11 11.55
N ARG A 110 -16.97 -4.43 12.42
CA ARG A 110 -16.47 -3.52 13.46
C ARG A 110 -15.62 -2.39 12.87
N GLY A 111 -16.02 -1.92 11.67
CA GLY A 111 -15.34 -0.86 10.93
C GLY A 111 -13.95 -1.22 10.40
N ARG A 112 -13.62 -2.53 10.29
CA ARG A 112 -12.33 -3.00 9.79
C ARG A 112 -12.45 -3.52 8.36
N GLY A 113 -11.36 -3.38 7.60
CA GLY A 113 -11.25 -3.96 6.27
C GLY A 113 -12.28 -3.42 5.27
N LEU A 114 -12.65 -2.15 5.40
CA LEU A 114 -13.60 -1.48 4.51
C LEU A 114 -12.83 -0.56 3.55
N ILE A 115 -13.24 -0.55 2.28
CA ILE A 115 -12.78 0.38 1.26
C ILE A 115 -13.98 1.18 0.77
N PHE A 116 -13.82 2.49 0.63
CA PHE A 116 -14.84 3.34 0.01
C PHE A 116 -14.49 3.60 -1.44
N SER A 117 -15.47 3.44 -2.32
CA SER A 117 -15.33 3.72 -3.75
C SER A 117 -16.61 4.36 -4.28
N SER A 118 -16.51 5.07 -5.39
CA SER A 118 -17.67 5.71 -6.00
C SER A 118 -18.46 4.71 -6.87
N GLU A 119 -17.76 3.91 -7.68
CA GLU A 119 -18.37 3.14 -8.79
C GLU A 119 -19.27 4.04 -9.67
N ALA A 120 -18.89 5.31 -9.77
CA ALA A 120 -19.65 6.30 -10.49
C ALA A 120 -19.55 6.08 -12.00
N LYS A 121 -20.70 6.05 -12.69
CA LYS A 121 -20.80 6.02 -14.17
C LYS A 121 -20.76 7.42 -14.79
N SER A 122 -20.90 8.46 -13.96
CA SER A 122 -20.90 9.86 -14.35
C SER A 122 -20.09 10.68 -13.34
N VAL A 123 -19.50 11.78 -13.79
CA VAL A 123 -18.71 12.71 -12.96
C VAL A 123 -19.50 13.20 -11.75
N LEU A 124 -20.83 13.34 -11.87
CA LEU A 124 -21.73 13.75 -10.79
C LEU A 124 -21.74 12.78 -9.60
N GLY A 125 -21.22 11.56 -9.76
CA GLY A 125 -21.14 10.56 -8.69
C GLY A 125 -19.87 10.64 -7.85
N ILE A 126 -18.88 11.44 -8.23
CA ILE A 126 -17.61 11.56 -7.51
C ILE A 126 -17.77 12.56 -6.36
N ARG A 127 -17.15 12.29 -5.21
CA ARG A 127 -17.14 13.16 -4.03
C ARG A 127 -15.71 13.39 -3.55
N ALA A 128 -15.48 14.52 -2.87
CA ALA A 128 -14.19 14.78 -2.24
C ALA A 128 -13.96 13.78 -1.10
N PRO A 129 -12.69 13.45 -0.76
CA PRO A 129 -12.39 12.51 0.32
C PRO A 129 -13.07 12.86 1.65
N SER A 130 -13.10 14.14 2.02
CA SER A 130 -13.76 14.61 3.25
C SER A 130 -15.27 14.33 3.27
N ASP A 131 -15.95 14.50 2.13
CA ASP A 131 -17.39 14.21 2.02
C ASP A 131 -17.68 12.72 2.20
N VAL A 132 -16.79 11.86 1.69
CA VAL A 132 -16.93 10.40 1.85
C VAL A 132 -16.71 9.99 3.31
N ILE A 133 -15.78 10.63 4.03
CA ILE A 133 -15.57 10.40 5.47
C ILE A 133 -16.79 10.85 6.28
N ASN A 134 -17.36 12.00 5.94
CA ASN A 134 -18.59 12.50 6.57
C ASN A 134 -19.76 11.55 6.29
N LEU A 135 -19.91 11.08 5.05
CA LEU A 135 -20.94 10.10 4.68
C LEU A 135 -20.77 8.77 5.43
N ALA A 136 -19.53 8.28 5.56
CA ALA A 136 -19.25 7.10 6.37
C ALA A 136 -19.65 7.29 7.85
N SER A 137 -19.51 8.52 8.37
CA SER A 137 -19.93 8.88 9.73
C SER A 137 -21.45 8.85 9.90
N VAL A 138 -22.22 9.23 8.88
CA VAL A 138 -23.69 9.08 8.85
C VAL A 138 -24.10 7.60 8.97
N TRP A 139 -23.29 6.67 8.44
CA TRP A 139 -23.52 5.22 8.58
C TRP A 139 -22.95 4.62 9.88
N GLY A 140 -22.47 5.45 10.80
CA GLY A 140 -21.94 5.03 12.10
C GLY A 140 -20.49 4.56 12.09
N LEU A 141 -19.71 4.89 11.05
CA LEU A 141 -18.26 4.65 11.03
C LEU A 141 -17.51 5.89 11.51
N GLY A 142 -16.70 5.78 12.56
CA GLY A 142 -15.90 6.91 13.05
C GLY A 142 -14.95 7.47 11.99
N ALA A 143 -14.69 8.79 12.02
CA ALA A 143 -13.91 9.51 11.02
C ALA A 143 -12.52 8.90 10.75
N GLU A 144 -11.84 8.43 11.80
CA GLU A 144 -10.54 7.74 11.68
C GLU A 144 -10.63 6.49 10.80
N ARG A 145 -11.68 5.67 11.01
CA ARG A 145 -11.92 4.48 10.18
C ARG A 145 -12.41 4.84 8.78
N GLY A 146 -13.18 5.92 8.64
CA GLY A 146 -13.55 6.48 7.33
C GLY A 146 -12.32 6.87 6.52
N LYS A 147 -11.35 7.54 7.16
CA LYS A 147 -10.06 7.91 6.56
C LYS A 147 -9.21 6.69 6.21
N ASP A 148 -9.14 5.70 7.11
CA ASP A 148 -8.46 4.42 6.83
C ASP A 148 -9.02 3.76 5.55
N GLY A 149 -10.34 3.78 5.36
CA GLY A 149 -11.00 3.19 4.19
C GLY A 149 -10.73 3.90 2.85
N LEU A 150 -10.19 5.12 2.88
CA LEU A 150 -9.76 5.88 1.69
C LEU A 150 -8.25 5.87 1.48
N ALA A 151 -7.46 5.66 2.53
CA ALA A 151 -6.00 5.76 2.47
C ALA A 151 -5.30 4.42 2.76
N LYS A 152 -5.46 3.90 3.98
CA LYS A 152 -4.71 2.74 4.49
C LYS A 152 -5.19 1.43 3.85
N GLU A 153 -6.49 1.17 3.85
CA GLU A 153 -7.05 -0.10 3.38
C GLU A 153 -6.86 -0.29 1.87
N PRO A 154 -7.12 0.71 0.99
CA PRO A 154 -6.82 0.58 -0.44
C PRO A 154 -5.34 0.36 -0.73
N ARG A 155 -4.44 1.07 0.00
CA ARG A 155 -3.00 0.87 -0.14
C ARG A 155 -2.59 -0.55 0.28
N SER A 156 -3.12 -1.05 1.39
CA SER A 156 -2.86 -2.40 1.88
C SER A 156 -3.25 -3.44 0.84
N VAL A 157 -4.39 -3.27 0.16
CA VAL A 157 -4.85 -4.21 -0.87
C VAL A 157 -3.93 -4.21 -2.09
N VAL A 158 -3.57 -3.03 -2.58
CA VAL A 158 -2.71 -2.91 -3.76
C VAL A 158 -1.34 -3.54 -3.52
N GLU A 159 -0.73 -3.28 -2.36
CA GLU A 159 0.58 -3.86 -2.05
C GLU A 159 0.48 -5.36 -1.77
N TYR A 160 -0.59 -5.84 -1.12
CA TYR A 160 -0.81 -7.27 -0.90
C TYR A 160 -1.00 -8.03 -2.22
N ALA A 161 -1.82 -7.50 -3.14
CA ALA A 161 -2.01 -8.09 -4.46
C ALA A 161 -0.72 -8.08 -5.30
N ARG A 162 0.05 -7.00 -5.22
CA ARG A 162 1.36 -6.90 -5.87
C ARG A 162 2.33 -7.97 -5.35
N LEU A 163 2.42 -8.13 -4.03
CA LEU A 163 3.26 -9.15 -3.40
C LEU A 163 2.82 -10.56 -3.81
N LYS A 164 1.52 -10.86 -3.87
CA LYS A 164 1.02 -12.16 -4.33
C LYS A 164 1.45 -12.50 -5.77
N ARG A 165 1.55 -11.49 -6.65
CA ARG A 165 2.01 -11.68 -8.04
C ARG A 165 3.54 -11.74 -8.20
N GLN A 166 4.25 -10.88 -7.48
CA GLN A 166 5.69 -10.63 -7.70
C GLN A 166 6.59 -11.33 -6.71
N SER A 167 6.03 -11.98 -5.69
CA SER A 167 6.79 -12.72 -4.70
C SER A 167 6.48 -14.21 -4.75
N PHE A 168 7.50 -15.02 -4.49
CA PHE A 168 7.34 -16.45 -4.26
C PHE A 168 7.73 -16.75 -2.81
N LYS A 169 6.78 -17.23 -2.00
CA LYS A 169 6.98 -17.53 -0.56
C LYS A 169 7.63 -16.38 0.23
N GLY A 170 7.30 -15.13 -0.10
CA GLY A 170 7.84 -13.94 0.56
C GLY A 170 9.15 -13.40 0.00
N ILE A 171 9.74 -14.06 -1.01
CA ILE A 171 10.93 -13.59 -1.72
C ILE A 171 10.46 -12.70 -2.87
N VAL A 172 10.91 -11.45 -2.91
CA VAL A 172 10.59 -10.48 -3.97
C VAL A 172 11.82 -10.33 -4.86
N ASP A 173 11.64 -10.51 -6.17
CA ASP A 173 12.69 -10.23 -7.14
C ASP A 173 12.84 -8.70 -7.32
N ILE A 174 13.96 -8.15 -6.89
CA ILE A 174 14.26 -6.72 -6.99
C ILE A 174 15.07 -6.52 -8.28
N VAL A 175 14.39 -6.08 -9.34
CA VAL A 175 15.06 -5.67 -10.57
C VAL A 175 15.91 -4.42 -10.27
N TYR A 176 17.22 -4.53 -10.49
CA TYR A 176 18.20 -3.48 -10.26
C TYR A 176 17.85 -2.20 -11.04
N GLY A 177 17.58 -1.11 -10.31
CA GLY A 177 17.11 0.17 -10.87
C GLY A 177 18.20 1.06 -11.50
N GLY A 178 19.39 0.52 -11.77
CA GLY A 178 20.55 1.26 -12.28
C GLY A 178 21.42 1.88 -11.19
N GLU A 179 22.66 2.22 -11.56
CA GLU A 179 23.59 2.95 -10.69
C GLU A 179 23.11 4.39 -10.48
N LYS A 180 23.22 4.89 -9.25
CA LYS A 180 23.08 6.33 -9.00
C LYS A 180 24.16 7.06 -9.81
N PRO A 181 23.82 8.03 -10.67
CA PRO A 181 24.82 8.76 -11.41
C PRO A 181 25.79 9.41 -10.42
N VAL A 182 27.08 9.10 -10.58
CA VAL A 182 28.16 9.71 -9.80
C VAL A 182 28.07 11.21 -10.03
N ALA A 183 27.92 11.98 -8.96
CA ALA A 183 27.97 13.43 -9.05
C ALA A 183 29.33 13.81 -9.64
N VAL A 184 29.34 14.25 -10.90
CA VAL A 184 30.54 14.79 -11.54
C VAL A 184 31.01 15.93 -10.66
N ALA A 185 32.13 15.72 -9.95
CA ALA A 185 32.75 16.76 -9.16
C ALA A 185 33.06 17.92 -10.11
N LYS A 186 32.34 19.04 -9.96
CA LYS A 186 32.69 20.27 -10.67
C LYS A 186 34.16 20.54 -10.37
N PRO A 187 35.01 20.77 -11.39
CA PRO A 187 36.41 21.08 -11.14
C PRO A 187 36.46 22.33 -10.26
N LYS A 188 37.14 22.21 -9.12
CA LYS A 188 37.46 23.37 -8.28
C LYS A 188 38.28 24.31 -9.16
N GLN A 189 37.71 25.47 -9.49
CA GLN A 189 38.50 26.60 -9.98
C GLN A 189 39.49 26.96 -8.87
N GLY A 190 40.75 26.61 -9.09
CA GLY A 190 41.85 27.08 -8.25
C GLY A 190 42.03 28.58 -8.47
N PRO A 191 42.44 29.34 -7.44
CA PRO A 191 42.69 30.77 -7.57
C PRO A 191 43.91 31.00 -8.48
N GLU A 192 43.73 31.90 -9.44
CA GLU A 192 44.77 32.35 -10.36
C GLU A 192 45.91 33.06 -9.62
N GLY A 193 47.13 32.56 -9.85
CA GLY A 193 48.38 33.29 -10.06
C GLY A 193 48.81 34.40 -9.09
N LYS A 194 49.97 34.19 -8.43
CA LYS A 194 51.10 35.13 -8.51
C LYS A 194 52.44 34.41 -8.59
N ALA A 195 53.23 34.84 -9.57
CA ALA A 195 54.56 34.36 -9.91
C ALA A 195 55.61 34.71 -8.85
N GLY A 196 56.60 33.81 -8.70
CA GLY A 196 57.83 34.05 -7.94
C GLY A 196 58.91 33.06 -8.37
N LYS A 197 59.92 33.56 -9.08
CA LYS A 197 61.10 32.83 -9.59
C LYS A 197 61.96 32.28 -8.44
N ASN A 198 62.52 31.08 -8.58
CA ASN A 198 63.94 30.92 -8.90
C ASN A 198 64.39 29.44 -9.03
N PRO A 199 65.49 29.18 -9.75
CA PRO A 199 65.87 27.88 -10.26
C PRO A 199 67.00 27.26 -9.43
N ASN A 200 66.85 26.01 -8.99
CA ASN A 200 68.02 25.14 -8.83
C ASN A 200 67.65 23.66 -8.64
N GLY A 201 68.34 22.80 -9.37
CA GLY A 201 68.88 21.57 -8.78
C GLY A 201 68.06 20.29 -8.83
N LYS A 202 68.51 19.41 -9.74
CA LYS A 202 68.69 17.95 -9.58
C LYS A 202 67.51 17.02 -9.87
N ARG A 203 67.76 16.16 -10.87
CA ARG A 203 67.07 14.89 -11.17
C ARG A 203 67.51 13.80 -10.19
N ALA A 204 66.61 12.87 -9.90
CA ALA A 204 66.79 11.41 -9.76
C ALA A 204 65.39 10.86 -9.41
N GLY A 205 64.87 9.73 -9.89
CA GLY A 205 65.38 8.56 -10.60
C GLY A 205 64.41 7.41 -10.25
N ASP A 206 64.07 6.59 -11.26
CA ASP A 206 63.67 5.16 -11.24
C ASP A 206 63.68 4.41 -9.89
N ASN A 207 62.87 3.39 -9.57
CA ASN A 207 61.76 2.63 -10.17
C ASN A 207 61.25 1.72 -8.98
N PRO A 208 60.59 0.55 -9.14
CA PRO A 208 59.28 0.25 -8.56
C PRO A 208 59.32 -0.82 -7.44
N GLU A 209 58.13 -1.28 -7.05
CA GLU A 209 57.83 -2.51 -6.30
C GLU A 209 58.04 -2.53 -4.78
N SER A 210 56.91 -2.53 -4.05
CA SER A 210 56.67 -3.50 -2.98
C SER A 210 55.17 -3.55 -2.65
N ILE A 211 54.54 -4.68 -2.93
CA ILE A 211 53.31 -5.12 -2.24
C ILE A 211 53.80 -5.87 -0.99
N PRO A 212 53.22 -5.62 0.20
CA PRO A 212 52.52 -6.73 0.84
C PRO A 212 51.26 -6.34 1.64
N ILE A 213 50.22 -7.16 1.44
CA ILE A 213 49.41 -7.87 2.45
C ILE A 213 48.50 -7.07 3.43
N ARG A 214 47.24 -7.52 3.41
CA ARG A 214 46.09 -7.39 4.33
C ARG A 214 46.38 -7.08 5.83
N GLN A 215 45.59 -6.14 6.37
CA GLN A 215 44.88 -6.05 7.67
C GLN A 215 44.38 -4.59 7.75
N SER A 216 43.28 -4.17 8.35
CA SER A 216 42.27 -4.68 9.28
C SER A 216 41.16 -3.59 9.30
N GLU A 217 39.95 -3.93 9.75
CA GLU A 217 38.82 -3.00 9.87
C GLU A 217 39.19 -1.74 10.68
N GLU A 218 39.31 -0.58 10.02
CA GLU A 218 39.45 0.71 10.70
C GLU A 218 38.07 1.22 11.13
N GLU A 219 37.80 1.16 12.44
CA GLU A 219 36.69 1.87 13.08
C GLU A 219 36.84 3.39 12.84
N LYS A 220 35.81 3.99 12.25
CA LYS A 220 35.76 5.44 12.00
C LYS A 220 35.80 6.23 13.32
N PRO A 221 36.57 7.33 13.41
CA PRO A 221 36.66 8.13 14.62
C PRO A 221 35.29 8.76 14.97
N ILE A 222 34.86 8.56 16.22
CA ILE A 222 33.56 8.99 16.72
C ILE A 222 33.52 10.53 16.84
N SER A 223 32.48 11.14 16.26
CA SER A 223 32.24 12.59 16.33
C SER A 223 32.17 13.13 17.76
N LYS A 224 32.71 14.34 18.00
CA LYS A 224 32.66 15.07 19.29
C LYS A 224 31.24 15.14 19.89
N ARG A 225 30.20 15.14 19.05
CA ARG A 225 28.79 15.15 19.49
C ARG A 225 28.35 13.82 20.11
N GLN A 226 28.89 12.71 19.61
CA GLN A 226 28.55 11.36 20.06
C GLN A 226 29.33 10.98 21.31
N GLN A 227 30.57 11.48 21.47
CA GLN A 227 31.31 11.42 22.73
C GLN A 227 30.56 12.11 23.88
N LYS A 228 29.96 13.29 23.64
CA LYS A 228 29.17 14.01 24.64
C LYS A 228 27.89 13.26 25.04
N ARG A 229 27.27 12.55 24.09
CA ARG A 229 26.07 11.73 24.34
C ARG A 229 26.40 10.49 25.18
N ASN A 230 27.50 9.81 24.87
CA ASN A 230 27.95 8.64 25.62
C ASN A 230 28.38 9.01 27.06
N LYS A 231 28.99 10.20 27.25
CA LYS A 231 29.32 10.71 28.58
C LYS A 231 28.08 11.02 29.42
N LYS A 232 27.01 11.51 28.80
CA LYS A 232 25.74 11.77 29.49
C LYS A 232 25.03 10.47 29.88
N ALA A 233 24.99 9.49 28.97
CA ALA A 233 24.41 8.18 29.26
C ALA A 233 25.11 7.45 30.43
N LYS A 234 26.44 7.56 30.52
CA LYS A 234 27.21 6.98 31.64
C LYS A 234 26.95 7.65 33.00
N LEU A 235 26.52 8.91 33.03
CA LEU A 235 26.20 9.62 34.27
C LEU A 235 24.81 9.23 34.79
N ASP A 236 23.86 9.03 33.87
CA ASP A 236 22.49 8.63 34.19
C ASP A 236 22.39 7.16 34.67
N GLU A 237 23.34 6.29 34.31
CA GLU A 237 23.41 4.90 34.84
C GLU A 237 23.99 4.79 36.26
N THR A 238 24.62 5.86 36.76
CA THR A 238 25.27 5.89 38.09
C THR A 238 24.51 6.72 39.12
N SER A 239 23.25 7.09 38.84
CA SER A 239 22.38 7.86 39.75
C SER A 239 21.14 7.07 40.17
#